data_AF-A0A2W6TSW3-F1
#
_entry.id   AF-A0A2W6TSW3-F1
#
_cell.length_a   1.000
_cell.length_b   1.000
_cell.length_c   1.000
_cell.angle_alpha   90.00
_cell.angle_beta   90.00
_cell.angle_gamma   90.00
#
_symmetry.space_group_name_H-M   'P 1'
#
loop_
_entity.id
_entity.type
_entity.pdbx_description
1 polymer ?
#
loop_
_entity_poly.entity_id
_entity_poly.type
_entity_poly.pdbx_seq_one_letter_code
_entity_poly.pdbx_strand_id
1 'polypeptide(L)'
;MARTAPRVHTAQADIEQLKALQLLLDAELVVELRMKDGSVLRGTVTERPAVQQFRDLDEQEGTNGQVPLDLPGEGVKLLWLDEIEYVTRLGSN
;
A
#
# COMPACT_ATOMS: atom_id res chain seq x y z
N MET A 1 19.47 8.59 3.82
CA MET A 1 19.46 7.11 3.76
C MET A 1 18.52 6.71 2.64
N ALA A 2 18.96 5.86 1.70
CA ALA A 2 18.09 5.41 0.61
C ALA A 2 16.97 4.51 1.17
N ARG A 3 15.73 4.70 0.71
CA ARG A 3 14.60 3.85 1.09
C ARG A 3 14.63 2.61 0.20
N THR A 4 14.59 1.42 0.80
CA THR A 4 14.60 0.15 0.07
C THR A 4 13.21 -0.47 0.05
N ALA A 5 12.88 -1.16 -1.04
CA ALA A 5 11.63 -1.92 -1.20
C ALA A 5 11.94 -3.31 -1.77
N PRO A 6 11.14 -4.35 -1.48
CA PRO A 6 11.30 -5.66 -2.11
C PRO A 6 11.12 -5.61 -3.64
N ARG A 7 10.26 -4.71 -4.12
CA ARG A 7 9.98 -4.48 -5.53
C ARG A 7 9.74 -2.98 -5.78
N VAL A 8 10.15 -2.51 -6.95
CA VAL A 8 9.86 -1.16 -7.46
C VAL A 8 9.22 -1.23 -8.83
N HIS A 9 8.47 -0.19 -9.19
CA HIS A 9 7.77 -0.08 -10.47
C HIS A 9 8.28 1.12 -11.26
N THR A 10 8.61 0.90 -12.53
CA THR A 10 9.12 1.94 -13.45
C THR A 10 8.17 2.21 -14.61
N ALA A 11 7.25 1.28 -14.92
CA ALA A 11 6.26 1.48 -15.95
C ALA A 11 5.18 2.48 -15.49
N GLN A 12 4.79 3.38 -16.40
CA GLN A 12 3.84 4.45 -16.10
C GLN A 12 2.48 3.91 -15.64
N ALA A 13 2.00 2.81 -16.23
CA ALA A 13 0.73 2.20 -15.87
C ALA A 13 0.72 1.68 -14.42
N ASP A 14 1.80 1.05 -13.98
CA ASP A 14 1.94 0.55 -12.60
C ASP A 14 2.01 1.72 -11.61
N ILE A 15 2.74 2.78 -11.96
CA ILE A 15 2.82 4.00 -11.14
C ILE A 15 1.45 4.68 -10.99
N GLU A 16 0.66 4.71 -12.06
CA GLU A 16 -0.70 5.24 -12.02
C GLU A 16 -1.62 4.40 -11.15
N GLN A 17 -1.49 3.07 -11.17
CA GLN A 17 -2.22 2.18 -10.27
C GLN A 17 -1.84 2.44 -8.80
N LEU A 18 -0.57 2.61 -8.48
CA LEU A 18 -0.12 2.96 -7.13
C LEU A 18 -0.69 4.30 -6.66
N LYS A 19 -0.72 5.31 -7.54
CA LYS A 19 -1.33 6.61 -7.26
C LYS A 19 -2.84 6.51 -7.07
N ALA A 20 -3.51 5.67 -7.85
CA ALA A 20 -4.95 5.41 -7.68
C ALA A 20 -5.25 4.79 -6.31
N LEU A 21 -4.46 3.81 -5.88
CA LEU A 21 -4.55 3.25 -4.52
C LEU A 21 -4.31 4.31 -3.45
N GLN A 22 -3.32 5.18 -3.66
CA GLN A 22 -3.06 6.29 -2.74
C GLN A 22 -4.23 7.27 -2.59
N LEU A 23 -4.95 7.55 -3.68
CA LEU A 23 -6.12 8.41 -3.65
C LEU A 23 -7.36 7.70 -3.07
N LEU A 24 -7.42 6.38 -3.16
CA LEU A 24 -8.53 5.58 -2.65
C LEU A 24 -8.46 5.36 -1.12
N LEU A 25 -7.24 5.19 -0.61
CA LEU A 25 -6.94 4.87 0.79
C LEU A 25 -6.74 6.15 1.62
N ASP A 26 -7.85 6.83 1.92
CA ASP A 26 -7.85 7.97 2.82
C ASP A 26 -7.49 7.56 4.27
N ALA A 27 -6.95 8.52 5.03
CA ALA A 27 -6.76 8.33 6.47
C ALA A 27 -8.12 8.08 7.17
N GLU A 28 -8.10 7.28 8.23
CA GLU A 28 -9.26 6.88 9.04
C GLU A 28 -10.31 6.05 8.27
N LEU A 29 -10.00 5.62 7.05
CA LEU A 29 -10.87 4.78 6.25
C LEU A 29 -10.85 3.33 6.76
N VAL A 30 -12.03 2.76 6.99
CA VAL A 30 -12.20 1.33 7.31
C VAL A 30 -12.33 0.56 6.01
N VAL A 31 -11.40 -0.37 5.80
CA VAL A 31 -11.25 -1.11 4.53
C VAL A 31 -11.09 -2.60 4.74
N GLU A 32 -11.47 -3.35 3.71
CA GLU A 32 -11.02 -4.72 3.50
C GLU A 32 -10.09 -4.73 2.26
N LEU A 33 -8.87 -5.22 2.45
CA LEU A 33 -7.86 -5.37 1.42
C LEU A 33 -7.75 -6.84 1.05
N ARG A 34 -7.92 -7.14 -0.23
CA ARG A 34 -7.51 -8.43 -0.79
C ARG A 34 -6.08 -8.29 -1.31
N MET A 35 -5.20 -9.12 -0.80
CA MET A 35 -3.78 -9.15 -1.16
C MET A 35 -3.55 -10.11 -2.32
N LYS A 36 -2.48 -9.90 -3.11
CA LYS A 36 -2.11 -10.75 -4.24
C LYS A 36 -1.76 -12.20 -3.85
N ASP A 37 -1.37 -12.42 -2.61
CA ASP A 37 -1.15 -13.77 -2.05
C ASP A 37 -2.45 -14.50 -1.70
N GLY A 38 -3.61 -13.87 -1.90
CA GLY A 38 -4.94 -14.40 -1.61
C GLY A 38 -5.42 -14.12 -0.18
N SER A 39 -4.60 -13.53 0.68
CA SER A 39 -5.02 -13.12 2.02
C SER A 39 -5.99 -11.94 1.98
N VAL A 40 -6.86 -11.87 2.99
CA VAL A 40 -7.82 -10.78 3.17
C VAL A 40 -7.58 -10.14 4.52
N LEU A 41 -7.32 -8.84 4.51
CA LEU A 41 -7.00 -8.04 5.69
C LEU A 41 -8.06 -6.98 5.88
N ARG A 42 -8.67 -6.93 7.07
CA ARG A 42 -9.66 -5.91 7.42
C ARG A 42 -9.13 -5.03 8.55
N GLY A 43 -9.12 -3.72 8.34
CA GLY A 43 -8.58 -2.78 9.30
C GLY A 43 -8.87 -1.33 8.95
N THR A 44 -8.24 -0.43 9.69
CA THR A 44 -8.38 1.01 9.52
C THR A 44 -7.08 1.58 8.96
N VAL A 45 -7.15 2.35 7.88
CA VAL A 45 -6.00 3.08 7.34
C VAL A 45 -5.63 4.19 8.32
N THR A 46 -4.46 4.15 8.93
CA THR A 46 -4.10 5.13 9.96
C THR A 46 -3.65 6.46 9.37
N GLU A 47 -2.99 6.42 8.21
CA GLU A 47 -2.59 7.58 7.43
C GLU A 47 -2.65 7.26 5.94
N ARG A 48 -2.87 8.29 5.11
CA ARG A 48 -2.87 8.14 3.66
C ARG A 48 -1.50 7.63 3.21
N PRO A 49 -1.42 6.58 2.38
CA PRO A 49 -0.14 6.06 1.93
C PRO A 49 0.62 7.07 1.08
N ALA A 50 1.94 6.94 1.06
CA ALA A 50 2.83 7.77 0.26
C ALA A 50 3.47 6.95 -0.88
N VAL A 51 3.23 7.38 -2.12
CA VAL A 51 3.94 6.87 -3.31
C VAL A 51 5.21 7.69 -3.51
N GLN A 52 6.36 7.03 -3.59
CA GLN A 52 7.68 7.67 -3.57
C GLN A 52 8.75 6.79 -4.23
N GLN A 53 9.96 7.32 -4.37
CA GLN A 53 11.09 6.57 -4.92
C GLN A 53 11.70 5.61 -3.89
N PHE A 54 12.01 4.40 -4.33
CA PHE A 54 12.69 3.35 -3.60
C PHE A 54 13.78 2.73 -4.47
N ARG A 55 14.69 1.98 -3.84
CA ARG A 55 15.58 1.03 -4.52
C ARG A 55 15.20 -0.40 -4.19
N ASP A 56 15.20 -1.26 -5.20
CA ASP A 56 15.01 -2.70 -4.99
C ASP A 56 16.33 -3.42 -4.63
N LEU A 57 16.26 -4.75 -4.51
CA LEU A 57 17.40 -5.62 -4.19
C LEU A 57 18.47 -5.64 -5.28
N ASP A 58 18.12 -5.28 -6.52
CA ASP A 58 19.02 -5.21 -7.67
C ASP A 58 19.59 -3.79 -7.87
N GLU A 59 19.45 -2.93 -6.85
CA GLU A 59 19.79 -1.50 -6.86
C GLU A 59 19.06 -0.67 -7.92
N GLN A 60 17.95 -1.18 -8.48
CA GLN A 60 17.15 -0.45 -9.45
C GLN A 60 16.29 0.58 -8.73
N GLU A 61 16.29 1.80 -9.26
CA GLU A 61 15.41 2.87 -8.77
C GLU A 61 14.04 2.79 -9.44
N GLY A 62 13.00 2.93 -8.62
CA GLY A 62 11.64 3.00 -9.11
C GLY A 62 10.67 3.43 -8.02
N THR A 63 9.39 3.32 -8.33
CA THR A 63 8.31 3.85 -7.49
C THR A 63 7.59 2.72 -6.75
N ASN A 64 7.30 2.93 -5.47
CA ASN A 64 6.36 2.11 -4.70
C ASN A 64 5.73 2.96 -3.59
N GLY A 65 4.95 2.36 -2.69
CA GLY A 65 4.42 2.99 -1.49
C GLY A 65 4.00 1.96 -0.46
N GLN A 66 3.83 2.43 0.78
CA GLN A 66 3.32 1.62 1.89
C GLN A 66 2.07 2.27 2.46
N VAL A 67 1.09 1.45 2.86
CA VAL A 67 -0.07 1.86 3.64
C VAL A 67 0.04 1.27 5.05
N PRO A 68 -0.05 2.10 6.10
CA PRO A 68 -0.23 1.61 7.45
C PRO A 68 -1.70 1.28 7.69
N LEU A 69 -1.94 0.01 8.00
CA LEU A 69 -3.25 -0.53 8.30
C LEU A 69 -3.26 -1.00 9.75
N ASP A 70 -4.12 -0.42 10.58
CA ASP A 70 -4.40 -0.90 11.93
C ASP A 70 -5.31 -2.12 11.86
N LEU A 71 -4.76 -3.28 12.21
CA LEU A 71 -5.46 -4.55 12.25
C LEU A 71 -5.97 -4.81 13.67
N PRO A 72 -7.28 -5.07 13.85
CA PRO A 72 -7.83 -5.36 15.17
C PRO A 72 -7.13 -6.53 15.86
N GLY A 73 -6.50 -6.25 17.01
CA GLY A 73 -5.77 -7.25 17.80
C GLY A 73 -4.31 -7.51 17.38
N GLU A 74 -3.86 -6.96 16.25
CA GLU A 74 -2.48 -7.08 15.77
C GLU A 74 -1.72 -5.75 15.74
N GLY A 75 -2.46 -4.62 15.74
CA GLY A 75 -1.93 -3.27 15.67
C GLY A 75 -1.59 -2.84 14.24
N VAL A 76 -0.82 -1.75 14.12
CA VAL A 76 -0.48 -1.13 12.84
C VAL A 76 0.56 -1.94 12.09
N LYS A 77 0.23 -2.37 10.87
CA LYS A 77 1.14 -3.00 9.91
C LYS A 77 1.36 -2.14 8.68
N LEU A 78 2.60 -2.07 8.21
CA LEU A 78 2.95 -1.46 6.93
C LEU A 78 2.81 -2.50 5.81
N LEU A 79 1.85 -2.27 4.91
CA LEU A 79 1.59 -3.11 3.75
C LEU A 79 2.07 -2.41 2.49
N TRP A 80 2.64 -3.18 1.55
CA TRP A 80 3.04 -2.64 0.26
C TRP A 80 1.83 -2.42 -0.65
N LEU A 81 1.77 -1.24 -1.28
CA LEU A 81 0.66 -0.91 -2.19
C LEU A 81 0.60 -1.85 -3.40
N ASP A 82 1.76 -2.28 -3.90
CA ASP A 82 1.81 -3.18 -5.05
C ASP A 82 1.42 -4.62 -4.72
N GLU A 83 1.25 -4.97 -3.45
CA GLU A 83 0.74 -6.27 -3.01
C GLU A 83 -0.79 -6.26 -2.81
N ILE A 84 -1.44 -5.09 -2.92
CA ILE A 84 -2.90 -4.96 -2.85
C ILE A 84 -3.50 -5.31 -4.22
N GLU A 85 -4.35 -6.33 -4.24
CA GLU A 85 -5.09 -6.74 -5.45
C GLU A 85 -6.42 -6.01 -5.56
N TYR A 86 -7.14 -5.84 -4.45
CA TYR A 86 -8.45 -5.19 -4.44
C TYR A 86 -8.72 -4.47 -3.11
N VAL A 87 -9.48 -3.36 -3.17
CA VAL A 87 -9.86 -2.56 -2.00
C VAL A 87 -11.39 -2.46 -1.93
N THR A 88 -11.96 -2.88 -0.81
CA THR A 88 -13.37 -2.68 -0.48
C THR A 88 -13.47 -1.62 0.61
N ARG A 89 -14.12 -0.48 0.32
CA ARG A 89 -14.42 0.55 1.35
C ARG A 89 -15.60 0.06 2.19
N LEU A 90 -15.39 -0.08 3.50
CA LEU A 90 -16.43 -0.50 4.44
C LEU A 90 -17.07 0.68 5.18
N GLY A 91 -16.36 1.81 5.25
CA GLY A 91 -16.82 3.05 5.87
C GLY A 91 -15.64 3.94 6.24
N SER A 92 -15.91 5.00 6.99
CA SER A 92 -14.90 5.79 7.72
C SER A 92 -15.18 5.65 9.20
N ASN A 93 -14.12 5.63 10.02
CA ASN A 93 -14.25 5.61 11.48
C ASN A 93 -14.71 6.98 12.02
#